data_AF-A0A920PBZ5-F1
#
_entry.id   AF-A0A920PBZ5-F1
#
_cell.length_a   1.000
_cell.length_b   1.000
_cell.length_c   1.000
_cell.angle_alpha   90.00
_cell.angle_beta   90.00
_cell.angle_gamma   90.00
#
_symmetry.space_group_name_H-M   'P 1'
#
loop_
_entity.id
_entity.type
_entity.pdbx_description
1 polymer ?
#
loop_
_entity_poly.entity_id
_entity_poly.type
_entity_poly.pdbx_seq_one_letter_code
_entity_poly.pdbx_strand_id
1 'polypeptide(L)' 'MNNMANTALERYGKIDVLVNNVGIVGPGSVTDVSEDFWDKVIDVNLKSVMLSNKYVIPEMINTGGGNN' A
#
# COMPACT_ATOMS: atom_id res chain seq x y z
N MET A 1 -5.23 -6.93 -2.62
CA MET A 1 -5.44 -6.08 -1.42
C MET A 1 -6.76 -6.35 -0.72
N ASN A 2 -7.90 -6.49 -1.42
CA ASN A 2 -9.17 -6.87 -0.79
C ASN A 2 -9.08 -8.18 0.04
N ASN A 3 -8.51 -9.24 -0.55
CA ASN A 3 -8.32 -10.51 0.17
C ASN A 3 -7.40 -10.38 1.40
N MET A 4 -6.42 -9.47 1.38
CA MET A 4 -5.52 -9.24 2.52
C MET A 4 -6.26 -8.62 3.70
N ALA A 5 -7.08 -7.60 3.45
CA ALA A 5 -7.89 -6.96 4.49
C ALA A 5 -8.90 -7.96 5.08
N ASN A 6 -9.62 -8.70 4.22
CA ASN A 6 -10.60 -9.69 4.66
C ASN A 6 -9.97 -10.78 5.53
N THR A 7 -8.83 -11.34 5.12
CA THR A 7 -8.14 -12.36 5.94
C THR A 7 -7.73 -11.83 7.31
N ALA A 8 -7.29 -10.58 7.42
CA ALA A 8 -6.96 -9.98 8.71
C ALA A 8 -8.21 -9.79 9.59
N LEU A 9 -9.32 -9.32 9.01
CA LEU A 9 -10.59 -9.16 9.72
C LEU A 9 -11.18 -10.50 10.17
N GLU A 10 -11.16 -11.51 9.32
CA GLU A 10 -11.64 -12.86 9.65
C GLU A 10 -10.88 -13.47 10.82
N ARG A 11 -9.57 -13.20 10.92
CA ARG A 11 -8.72 -13.79 11.95
C ARG A 11 -8.67 -12.99 13.26
N TYR A 12 -8.66 -11.66 13.17
CA TYR A 12 -8.39 -10.78 14.32
C TYR A 12 -9.55 -9.83 14.65
N GLY A 13 -10.58 -9.74 13.81
CA GLY A 13 -11.76 -8.91 14.00
C GLY A 13 -11.54 -7.40 13.77
N LYS A 14 -10.29 -6.94 13.73
CA LYS A 14 -9.93 -5.52 13.58
C LYS A 14 -8.55 -5.35 12.95
N ILE A 15 -8.33 -4.19 12.31
CA ILE A 15 -7.03 -3.72 11.86
C ILE A 15 -6.75 -2.37 12.55
N ASP A 16 -5.73 -2.31 13.41
CA ASP A 16 -5.36 -1.08 14.12
C ASP A 16 -4.30 -0.26 13.38
N VAL A 17 -3.37 -0.93 12.68
CA VAL A 17 -2.22 -0.32 12.02
C VAL A 17 -2.00 -0.97 10.65
N LEU A 18 -1.78 -0.12 9.63
CA LEU A 18 -1.29 -0.52 8.32
C LEU A 18 0.10 0.09 8.10
N VAL A 19 1.09 -0.76 7.78
CA VAL A 19 2.46 -0.30 7.48
C VAL A 19 2.74 -0.51 5.99
N ASN A 20 2.79 0.59 5.23
CA ASN A 20 3.18 0.59 3.83
C ASN A 20 4.71 0.76 3.69
N ASN A 21 5.47 -0.29 4.00
CA ASN A 21 6.94 -0.28 3.92
C ASN A 21 7.50 -0.85 2.59
N VAL A 22 6.73 -0.78 1.51
CA VAL A 22 7.17 -1.30 0.21
C VAL A 22 7.86 -0.21 -0.60
N GLY A 23 8.98 -0.56 -1.23
CA GLY A 23 9.71 0.35 -2.09
C GLY A 23 10.79 -0.33 -2.93
N ILE A 24 10.94 0.12 -4.17
CA ILE A 24 12.10 -0.17 -5.02
C ILE A 24 12.81 1.13 -5.39
N VAL A 25 14.11 1.01 -5.60
CA VAL A 25 15.00 2.07 -6.11
C VAL A 25 15.91 1.46 -7.16
N GLY A 26 16.35 2.26 -8.12
CA GLY A 26 17.26 1.81 -9.17
C GLY A 26 18.29 2.86 -9.54
N PRO A 27 19.26 2.47 -10.38
CA PRO A 27 20.35 3.33 -10.82
C PRO A 27 19.87 4.38 -11.82
N GLY A 28 20.68 5.43 -11.98
CA GLY A 28 20.48 6.47 -13.00
C GLY A 28 20.01 7.80 -12.41
N SER A 29 20.16 8.85 -13.22
CA SER A 29 19.60 10.17 -12.93
C SER A 29 18.26 10.35 -13.66
N VAL A 30 17.58 11.47 -13.43
CA VAL A 30 16.33 11.80 -14.13
C VAL A 30 16.50 11.85 -15.66
N THR A 31 17.71 12.06 -16.17
CA THR A 31 17.96 12.10 -17.63
C THR A 31 18.19 10.71 -18.23
N ASP A 32 18.46 9.71 -17.40
CA ASP A 32 18.92 8.39 -17.84
C ASP A 32 17.92 7.27 -17.49
N VAL A 33 16.89 7.60 -16.70
CA VAL A 33 15.86 6.64 -16.30
C VAL A 33 15.00 6.25 -17.49
N SER A 34 14.85 4.95 -17.73
CA SER A 34 13.88 4.45 -18.71
C SER A 34 12.45 4.62 -18.19
N GLU A 35 11.51 4.94 -19.08
CA GLU A 35 10.09 5.02 -18.74
C GLU A 35 9.55 3.72 -18.12
N ASP A 36 9.90 2.56 -18.66
CA ASP A 36 9.50 1.26 -18.10
C ASP A 36 9.92 1.06 -16.63
N PHE A 37 11.14 1.51 -16.29
CA PHE A 37 11.63 1.43 -14.92
C PHE A 37 10.90 2.44 -14.01
N TRP A 38 10.65 3.65 -14.52
CA TRP A 38 9.90 4.66 -13.80
C TRP A 38 8.47 4.20 -13.50
N ASP A 39 7.78 3.61 -14.48
CA ASP A 39 6.44 3.04 -14.31
C ASP A 39 6.44 1.96 -13.24
N LYS A 40 7.48 1.10 -13.22
CA LYS A 40 7.63 0.10 -12.18
C LYS A 40 7.81 0.71 -10.79
N VAL A 41 8.59 1.78 -10.66
CA VAL A 41 8.75 2.53 -9.40
C VAL A 41 7.40 3.11 -8.96
N ILE A 42 6.62 3.69 -9.86
CA ILE A 42 5.29 4.23 -9.56
C ILE A 42 4.31 3.12 -9.15
N ASP A 43 4.30 2.01 -9.88
CA ASP A 43 3.43 0.87 -9.58
C ASP A 43 3.72 0.29 -8.20
N VAL A 44 5.00 0.14 -7.84
CA VAL A 44 5.40 -0.45 -6.55
C VAL A 44 5.31 0.57 -5.42
N ASN A 45 5.89 1.75 -5.55
CA ASN A 45 6.07 2.65 -4.42
C ASN A 45 4.82 3.51 -4.15
N LEU A 46 3.99 3.76 -5.18
CA LEU A 46 2.85 4.66 -5.06
C LEU A 46 1.52 3.94 -5.24
N LYS A 47 1.32 3.27 -6.38
CA LYS A 47 0.04 2.64 -6.72
C LYS A 47 -0.28 1.49 -5.77
N SER A 48 0.70 0.66 -5.42
CA SER A 48 0.49 -0.43 -4.46
C SER A 48 0.04 0.09 -3.09
N VAL A 49 0.63 1.19 -2.61
CA VAL A 49 0.29 1.86 -1.35
C VAL A 49 -1.12 2.44 -1.39
N MET A 50 -1.45 3.17 -2.45
CA MET A 50 -2.80 3.69 -2.67
C MET A 50 -3.84 2.56 -2.69
N LEU A 51 -3.54 1.45 -3.38
CA LEU A 51 -4.43 0.31 -3.43
C LEU A 51 -4.57 -0.37 -2.07
N SER A 52 -3.50 -0.55 -1.29
CA SER A 52 -3.59 -1.07 0.08
C SER A 52 -4.50 -0.20 0.94
N ASN A 53 -4.28 1.11 0.92
CA ASN A 53 -5.06 2.08 1.67
C ASN A 53 -6.54 2.05 1.28
N LYS A 54 -6.85 1.96 -0.01
CA LYS A 54 -8.22 1.90 -0.53
C LYS A 54 -9.06 0.78 0.09
N TYR A 55 -8.46 -0.36 0.41
CA TYR A 55 -9.18 -1.51 0.99
C TYR A 55 -9.08 -1.58 2.51
N VAL A 56 -8.00 -1.08 3.13
CA VAL A 56 -7.78 -1.24 4.57
C VAL A 56 -8.36 -0.08 5.37
N ILE A 57 -8.25 1.17 4.88
CA ILE A 57 -8.73 2.35 5.62
C ILE A 57 -10.23 2.29 5.95
N PRO A 58 -11.13 1.92 5.02
CA PRO A 58 -12.55 1.80 5.35
C PRO A 58 -12.81 0.85 6.52
N GLU A 59 -12.08 -0.27 6.56
CA GLU A 59 -12.22 -1.27 7.62
C GLU A 59 -11.65 -0.80 8.96
N MET A 60 -10.54 -0.05 8.92
CA MET A 60 -10.01 0.64 10.11
C MET A 60 -11.06 1.63 10.66
N ILE A 61 -11.66 2.45 9.80
CA ILE A 61 -12.71 3.41 10.20
C ILE A 61 -13.91 2.69 10.83
N ASN A 62 -14.40 1.63 10.19
CA ASN A 62 -15.57 0.86 10.65
C ASN A 62 -15.37 0.24 12.04
N THR A 63 -14.13 -0.10 12.40
CA THR A 63 -13.79 -0.79 13.64
C THR A 63 -13.18 0.13 14.71
N GLY A 64 -13.11 1.44 14.45
CA GLY A 64 -12.45 2.40 15.35
C GLY A 64 -10.94 2.16 15.47
N GLY A 65 -10.31 1.66 14.41
CA GLY A 65 -8.86 1.60 14.23
C GLY A 65 -8.32 2.80 13.45
N GLY A 66 -7.00 2.96 13.43
CA GLY A 66 -6.36 4.17 12.89
C GLY A 66 -6.48 5.37 13.82
N ASN A 67 -5.61 6.36 13.63
CA ASN A 67 -5.61 7.63 14.36
C ASN A 67 -5.61 8.79 13.33
N ASN A 68 -6.14 9.94 13.74
CA ASN A 68 -6.08 11.18 12.95
C ASN A 68 -4.66 11.75 12.89
#